data_AF-A0A7W1JTU3-F1
#
_entry.id   AF-A0A7W1JTU3-F1
#
_cell.length_a   1.000
_cell.length_b   1.000
_cell.length_c   1.000
_cell.angle_alpha   90.00
_cell.angle_beta   90.00
_cell.angle_gamma   90.00
#
_symmetry.space_group_name_H-M   'P 1'
#
loop_
_entity.id
_entity.type
_entity.pdbx_description
1 polymer ?
#
loop_
_entity_poly.entity_id
_entity_poly.type
_entity_poly.pdbx_seq_one_letter_code
_entity_poly.pdbx_strand_id
1 'polypeptide(L)'
;MTPEADAIRPGHVTFVVNNGGTLVHGFEIKSEDEGGGGSNSGSGSGEDEFEIESNTFGPGESVRIAADLPPGLYELECFVADHDERGMRTLLEVRSDAPLVAPEVAPSDQVVIQGFVFRPPTLDVPAQTEITWVNRDATSHTVTARDGSFDSDILDGGGTFSAGFDVPGEFAYFCKIHPGMEGVIRVTG
;
A
#
# COMPACT_ATOMS: atom_id res chain seq x y z
N MET A 1 13.42 -6.09 3.21
CA MET A 1 12.11 -5.46 3.42
C MET A 1 11.93 -5.16 4.91
N THR A 2 11.02 -4.27 5.30
CA THR A 2 10.79 -3.93 6.72
C THR A 2 9.30 -4.06 7.02
N PRO A 3 8.87 -5.10 7.76
CA PRO A 3 7.48 -5.22 8.17
C PRO A 3 7.19 -4.24 9.31
N GLU A 4 5.92 -3.85 9.44
CA GLU A 4 5.44 -2.99 10.53
C GLU A 4 5.41 -3.72 11.88
N ALA A 5 5.36 -5.04 11.83
CA ALA A 5 5.41 -5.92 12.98
C ALA A 5 6.08 -7.24 12.62
N ASP A 6 6.88 -7.76 13.56
CA ASP A 6 7.51 -9.08 13.44
C ASP A 6 6.55 -10.21 13.87
N ALA A 7 5.39 -9.86 14.46
CA ALA A 7 4.35 -10.83 14.84
C ALA A 7 2.92 -10.26 14.75
N ILE A 8 1.96 -11.10 14.35
CA ILE A 8 0.53 -10.78 14.20
C ILE A 8 -0.35 -11.87 14.81
N ARG A 9 -1.64 -11.56 15.00
CA ARG A 9 -2.63 -12.58 15.42
C ARG A 9 -3.14 -13.41 14.23
N PRO A 10 -3.50 -14.68 14.44
CA PRO A 10 -4.08 -15.52 13.40
C PRO A 10 -5.41 -14.99 12.87
N GLY A 11 -5.70 -15.28 11.60
CA GLY A 11 -6.95 -14.92 10.94
C GLY A 11 -6.75 -14.18 9.62
N HIS A 12 -7.78 -13.45 9.20
CA HIS A 12 -7.77 -12.68 7.96
C HIS A 12 -6.88 -11.44 8.08
N VAL A 13 -5.89 -11.32 7.21
CA VAL A 13 -4.90 -10.24 7.20
C VAL A 13 -4.76 -9.70 5.78
N THR A 14 -4.72 -8.38 5.66
CA THR A 14 -4.40 -7.69 4.40
C THR A 14 -3.00 -7.10 4.52
N PHE A 15 -2.08 -7.60 3.70
CA PHE A 15 -0.75 -7.03 3.50
C PHE A 15 -0.84 -5.87 2.51
N VAL A 16 -0.32 -4.70 2.88
CA VAL A 16 -0.12 -3.57 1.98
C VAL A 16 1.38 -3.38 1.78
N VAL A 17 1.89 -3.77 0.61
CA VAL A 17 3.33 -3.75 0.34
C VAL A 17 3.65 -2.60 -0.59
N ASN A 18 4.48 -1.67 -0.11
CA ASN A 18 4.82 -0.43 -0.82
C ASN A 18 6.25 -0.50 -1.38
N ASN A 19 6.44 -0.24 -2.67
CA ASN A 19 7.76 -0.10 -3.26
C ASN A 19 8.27 1.34 -3.16
N GLY A 20 8.96 1.67 -2.07
CA GLY A 20 9.64 2.96 -1.90
C GLY A 20 10.98 3.08 -2.64
N GLY A 21 11.43 2.03 -3.33
CA GLY A 21 12.73 1.95 -4.00
C GLY A 21 12.69 2.33 -5.47
N THR A 22 13.75 1.95 -6.20
CA THR A 22 13.94 2.23 -7.64
C THR A 22 13.88 0.99 -8.52
N LEU A 23 13.79 -0.20 -7.93
CA LEU A 23 13.76 -1.48 -8.63
C LEU A 23 12.35 -2.05 -8.64
N VAL A 24 12.07 -2.99 -9.55
CA VAL A 24 10.83 -3.77 -9.53
C VAL A 24 10.91 -4.84 -8.44
N HIS A 25 9.80 -5.06 -7.73
CA HIS A 25 9.70 -6.06 -6.68
C HIS A 25 8.52 -7.00 -6.91
N GLY A 26 8.61 -8.18 -6.29
CA GLY A 26 7.52 -9.10 -6.05
C GLY A 26 7.36 -9.25 -4.54
N PHE A 27 6.25 -9.82 -4.10
CA PHE A 27 6.04 -10.15 -2.71
C PHE A 27 5.44 -11.55 -2.61
N GLU A 28 5.98 -12.32 -1.68
CA GLU A 28 5.63 -13.70 -1.45
C GLU A 28 5.55 -13.98 0.05
N ILE A 29 4.60 -14.83 0.43
CA ILE A 29 4.43 -15.35 1.78
C ILE A 29 4.54 -16.87 1.71
N LYS A 30 5.53 -17.45 2.38
CA LYS A 30 5.73 -18.91 2.49
C LYS A 30 5.60 -19.34 3.95
N SER A 31 4.96 -20.47 4.22
CA SER A 31 5.02 -21.07 5.55
C SER A 31 6.37 -21.73 5.78
N GLU A 32 7.03 -21.39 6.88
CA GLU A 32 8.15 -22.18 7.39
C GLU A 32 7.55 -23.45 8.01
N ASP A 33 7.88 -24.58 7.40
CA ASP A 33 7.25 -25.88 7.58
C ASP A 33 7.29 -26.37 9.05
N GLU A 34 6.20 -26.19 9.81
CA GLU A 34 5.85 -27.04 10.98
C GLU A 34 4.35 -27.37 11.00
N GLY A 35 3.91 -28.23 10.06
CA GLY A 35 2.88 -29.26 10.31
C GLY A 35 1.49 -28.82 10.81
N GLY A 36 0.81 -27.89 10.14
CA GLY A 36 -0.55 -27.47 10.50
C GLY A 36 -1.44 -27.10 9.31
N GLY A 37 -2.02 -28.09 8.65
CA GLY A 37 -2.83 -27.94 7.43
C GLY A 37 -4.06 -27.02 7.57
N GLY A 38 -4.16 -26.06 6.64
CA GLY A 38 -5.35 -25.27 6.37
C GLY A 38 -5.54 -25.14 4.86
N SER A 39 -6.46 -25.91 4.29
CA SER A 39 -6.73 -25.92 2.85
C SER A 39 -7.40 -24.62 2.39
N ASN A 40 -6.83 -23.93 1.40
CA ASN A 40 -7.61 -23.08 0.51
C ASN A 40 -7.16 -23.24 -0.96
N SER A 41 -8.14 -23.26 -1.86
CA SER A 41 -8.00 -23.75 -3.23
C SER A 41 -7.31 -22.74 -4.16
N GLY A 42 -6.09 -23.07 -4.58
CA GLY A 42 -5.41 -22.52 -5.76
C GLY A 42 -4.72 -23.67 -6.50
N SER A 43 -5.08 -23.91 -7.76
CA SER A 43 -4.57 -25.03 -8.54
C SER A 43 -3.09 -24.86 -8.91
N GLY A 44 -2.21 -25.66 -8.31
CA GLY A 44 -0.82 -25.84 -8.72
C GLY A 44 -0.17 -26.96 -7.89
N SER A 45 0.28 -28.03 -8.55
CA SER A 45 0.69 -29.30 -7.95
C SER A 45 2.06 -29.25 -7.25
N GLY A 46 2.07 -29.38 -5.93
CA GLY A 46 3.20 -29.63 -5.04
C GLY A 46 2.64 -29.74 -3.60
N GLU A 47 3.17 -30.63 -2.79
CA GLU A 47 2.49 -31.15 -1.58
C GLU A 47 2.69 -30.20 -0.37
N ASP A 48 1.59 -29.67 0.17
CA ASP A 48 1.38 -29.09 1.53
C ASP A 48 2.16 -27.85 2.02
N GLU A 49 2.69 -26.97 1.15
CA GLU A 49 3.26 -25.68 1.58
C GLU A 49 2.29 -24.50 1.33
N PHE A 50 2.06 -23.65 2.34
CA PHE A 50 1.25 -22.44 2.17
C PHE A 50 2.11 -21.39 1.46
N GLU A 51 1.74 -21.04 0.24
CA GLU A 51 2.43 -20.03 -0.57
C GLU A 51 1.42 -19.05 -1.20
N ILE A 52 1.68 -17.75 -1.07
CA ILE A 52 0.89 -16.70 -1.72
C ILE A 52 1.84 -15.67 -2.34
N GLU A 53 1.67 -15.40 -3.63
CA GLU A 53 2.46 -14.43 -4.38
C GLU A 53 1.63 -13.24 -4.88
N SER A 54 2.30 -12.10 -5.05
CA SER A 54 1.77 -10.92 -5.74
C SER A 54 2.14 -10.90 -7.23
N ASN A 55 1.49 -10.03 -8.01
CA ASN A 55 2.11 -9.55 -9.24
C ASN A 55 3.37 -8.72 -8.92
N THR A 56 4.28 -8.56 -9.87
CA THR A 56 5.39 -7.61 -9.73
C THR A 56 4.89 -6.16 -9.72
N PHE A 57 5.57 -5.30 -8.96
CA PHE A 57 5.23 -3.87 -8.80
C PHE A 57 6.48 -2.98 -8.84
N GLY A 58 6.38 -1.91 -9.61
CA GLY A 58 7.46 -0.96 -9.87
C GLY A 58 7.58 0.16 -8.83
N PRO A 59 8.55 1.09 -9.03
CA PRO A 59 8.80 2.21 -8.12
C PRO A 59 7.55 3.05 -7.82
N GLY A 60 7.24 3.18 -6.54
CA GLY A 60 6.08 3.91 -6.02
C GLY A 60 4.73 3.26 -6.30
N GLU A 61 4.71 1.99 -6.72
CA GLU A 61 3.51 1.16 -6.76
C GLU A 61 3.35 0.38 -5.46
N SER A 62 2.12 -0.06 -5.20
CA SER A 62 1.78 -0.87 -4.04
C SER A 62 0.92 -2.06 -4.46
N VAL A 63 1.09 -3.18 -3.75
CA VAL A 63 0.20 -4.35 -3.89
C VAL A 63 -0.56 -4.60 -2.60
N ARG A 64 -1.77 -5.16 -2.73
CA ARG A 64 -2.59 -5.60 -1.61
C ARG A 64 -2.85 -7.09 -1.73
N ILE A 65 -2.55 -7.84 -0.68
CA ILE A 65 -2.77 -9.28 -0.62
C ILE A 65 -3.54 -9.60 0.65
N ALA A 66 -4.69 -10.26 0.49
CA ALA A 66 -5.46 -10.76 1.60
C ALA A 66 -5.17 -12.26 1.78
N ALA A 67 -4.87 -12.66 3.01
CA ALA A 67 -4.54 -14.03 3.37
C ALA A 67 -5.18 -14.39 4.72
N ASP A 68 -5.67 -15.62 4.85
CA ASP A 68 -6.05 -16.18 6.14
C ASP A 68 -4.86 -16.95 6.70
N LEU A 69 -4.19 -16.38 7.70
CA LEU A 69 -2.97 -16.95 8.26
C LEU A 69 -3.28 -17.74 9.55
N PRO A 70 -3.13 -19.08 9.54
CA PRO A 70 -3.10 -19.85 10.78
C PRO A 70 -1.86 -19.50 11.63
N PRO A 71 -1.84 -19.90 12.91
CA PRO A 71 -0.63 -19.79 13.71
C PRO A 71 0.53 -20.53 13.05
N GLY A 72 1.69 -19.89 13.00
CA GLY A 72 2.87 -20.44 12.30
C GLY A 72 3.94 -19.38 12.11
N LEU A 73 5.10 -19.81 11.61
CA LEU A 73 6.15 -18.92 11.17
C LEU A 73 6.07 -18.80 9.65
N TYR A 74 6.15 -17.58 9.14
CA TYR A 74 6.07 -17.30 7.72
C TYR A 74 7.29 -16.54 7.27
N GLU A 75 7.85 -16.94 6.14
CA GLU A 75 8.81 -16.14 5.42
C GLU A 75 8.10 -15.17 4.48
N LEU A 76 8.46 -13.90 4.58
CA LEU A 76 8.07 -12.87 3.64
C LEU A 76 9.28 -12.58 2.76
N GLU A 77 9.16 -12.78 1.45
CA GLU A 77 10.28 -12.56 0.51
C GLU A 77 9.88 -11.86 -0.79
N CYS A 78 10.88 -11.51 -1.59
CA CYS A 78 10.71 -10.96 -2.92
C CYS A 78 11.19 -11.98 -3.96
N PHE A 79 10.26 -12.60 -4.69
CA PHE A 79 10.56 -13.62 -5.72
C PHE A 79 11.33 -13.10 -6.95
N VAL A 80 11.54 -11.78 -7.09
CA VAL A 80 12.36 -11.22 -8.17
C VAL A 80 13.81 -11.66 -7.97
N ALA A 81 14.38 -12.31 -8.99
CA ALA A 81 15.72 -12.89 -8.95
C ALA A 81 16.78 -12.00 -8.27
N ASP A 82 17.59 -12.62 -7.43
CA ASP A 82 18.67 -12.05 -6.62
C ASP A 82 18.20 -11.03 -5.54
N HIS A 83 16.92 -10.67 -5.44
CA HIS A 83 16.48 -9.68 -4.46
C HIS A 83 16.36 -10.27 -3.05
N ASP A 84 15.92 -11.52 -2.94
CA ASP A 84 15.90 -12.32 -1.70
C ASP A 84 17.32 -12.52 -1.14
N GLU A 85 18.28 -12.95 -1.99
CA GLU A 85 19.69 -13.14 -1.62
C GLU A 85 20.36 -11.84 -1.17
N ARG A 86 19.86 -10.70 -1.66
CA ARG A 86 20.30 -9.36 -1.28
C ARG A 86 19.63 -8.82 0.00
N GLY A 87 18.85 -9.65 0.70
CA GLY A 87 18.24 -9.33 1.99
C GLY A 87 16.79 -8.83 1.91
N MET A 88 16.09 -9.07 0.80
CA MET A 88 14.63 -8.86 0.74
C MET A 88 13.86 -10.09 1.20
N ARG A 89 14.20 -10.54 2.41
CA ARG A 89 13.47 -11.57 3.15
C ARG A 89 13.35 -11.20 4.62
N THR A 90 12.29 -11.62 5.28
CA THR A 90 12.10 -11.48 6.74
C THR A 90 11.12 -12.53 7.25
N LEU A 91 11.04 -12.68 8.57
CA LEU A 91 10.14 -13.62 9.22
C LEU A 91 8.96 -12.89 9.87
N LEU A 92 7.78 -13.50 9.79
CA LEU A 92 6.56 -13.07 10.45
C LEU A 92 6.02 -14.21 11.31
N GLU A 93 5.90 -13.97 12.62
CA GLU A 93 5.31 -14.93 13.55
C GLU A 93 3.79 -14.70 13.70
N VAL A 94 2.98 -15.71 13.41
CA VAL A 94 1.53 -15.66 13.62
C VAL A 94 1.18 -16.40 14.90
N ARG A 95 0.76 -15.69 15.94
CA ARG A 95 0.44 -16.30 17.25
C ARG A 95 -0.65 -15.55 18.01
N SER A 96 -1.44 -16.29 18.79
CA SER A 96 -2.65 -15.75 19.43
C SER A 96 -2.38 -14.64 20.44
N ASP A 97 -1.19 -14.62 21.06
CA ASP A 97 -0.78 -13.63 22.06
C ASP A 97 0.00 -12.45 21.47
N ALA A 98 0.18 -12.41 20.15
CA ALA A 98 0.80 -11.27 19.48
C ALA A 98 0.02 -9.97 19.78
N PRO A 99 0.72 -8.83 19.85
CA PRO A 99 0.05 -7.53 19.92
C PRO A 99 -0.92 -7.41 18.74
N LEU A 100 -2.07 -6.76 18.98
CA LEU A 100 -2.88 -6.32 17.86
C LEU A 100 -2.03 -5.31 17.10
N VAL A 101 -1.57 -5.71 15.92
CA VAL A 101 -1.12 -4.76 14.92
C VAL A 101 -2.40 -4.07 14.49
N ALA A 102 -2.62 -2.87 15.05
CA ALA A 102 -3.58 -1.97 14.44
C ALA A 102 -3.13 -1.87 12.98
N PRO A 103 -4.03 -2.02 11.98
CA PRO A 103 -3.64 -1.79 10.60
C PRO A 103 -2.89 -0.46 10.59
N GLU A 104 -1.63 -0.46 10.16
CA GLU A 104 -1.00 0.80 9.83
C GLU A 104 -1.86 1.33 8.70
N VAL A 105 -2.70 2.27 9.08
CA VAL A 105 -3.28 3.18 8.14
C VAL A 105 -2.05 3.93 7.64
N ALA A 106 -1.33 3.39 6.64
CA ALA A 106 -0.60 4.23 5.71
C ALA A 106 -1.62 5.31 5.38
N PRO A 107 -1.44 6.57 5.84
CA PRO A 107 -2.56 7.45 6.13
C PRO A 107 -3.47 7.34 4.93
N SER A 108 -4.63 6.68 5.09
CA SER A 108 -5.49 6.23 3.98
C SER A 108 -6.00 7.41 3.18
N ASP A 109 -5.62 8.58 3.68
CA ASP A 109 -6.04 9.91 3.43
C ASP A 109 -4.79 10.72 3.04
N GLN A 110 -3.75 10.11 2.45
CA GLN A 110 -2.59 10.83 1.95
C GLN A 110 -2.31 10.57 0.47
N VAL A 111 -1.99 11.65 -0.24
CA VAL A 111 -1.50 11.62 -1.62
C VAL A 111 -0.12 12.27 -1.68
N VAL A 112 0.87 11.53 -2.16
CA VAL A 112 2.23 12.05 -2.37
C VAL A 112 2.36 12.58 -3.79
N ILE A 113 2.89 13.79 -3.94
CA ILE A 113 3.32 14.33 -5.23
C ILE A 113 4.80 14.02 -5.39
N GLN A 114 5.13 13.13 -6.32
CA GLN A 114 6.52 12.76 -6.58
C GLN A 114 6.71 12.28 -8.02
N GLY A 115 7.72 12.81 -8.71
CA GLY A 115 8.00 12.50 -10.10
C GLY A 115 6.92 13.02 -11.05
N PHE A 116 6.38 14.21 -10.78
CA PHE A 116 5.31 14.81 -11.59
C PHE A 116 4.06 13.93 -11.68
N VAL A 117 3.72 13.19 -10.62
CA VAL A 117 2.48 12.40 -10.52
C VAL A 117 1.91 12.47 -9.11
N PHE A 118 0.59 12.33 -9.00
CA PHE A 118 -0.10 12.10 -7.72
C PHE A 118 -0.08 10.60 -7.41
N ARG A 119 0.34 10.21 -6.20
CA ARG A 119 0.42 8.82 -5.76
C ARG A 119 -0.36 8.62 -4.45
N PRO A 120 -1.37 7.73 -4.44
CA PRO A 120 -1.87 6.98 -5.59
C PRO A 120 -2.62 7.91 -6.58
N PRO A 121 -2.78 7.51 -7.86
CA PRO A 121 -3.58 8.26 -8.83
C PRO A 121 -5.08 8.19 -8.54
N THR A 122 -5.52 7.19 -7.78
CA THR A 122 -6.88 7.12 -7.22
C THR A 122 -6.77 6.69 -5.77
N LEU A 123 -7.44 7.42 -4.88
CA LEU A 123 -7.49 7.14 -3.45
C LEU A 123 -8.95 6.91 -3.03
N ASP A 124 -9.25 5.72 -2.54
CA ASP A 124 -10.56 5.34 -2.01
C ASP A 124 -10.57 5.54 -0.48
N VAL A 125 -11.53 6.32 0.02
CA VAL A 125 -11.69 6.65 1.45
C VAL A 125 -13.16 6.59 1.88
N PRO A 126 -13.47 6.40 3.18
CA PRO A 126 -14.82 6.61 3.68
C PRO A 126 -15.19 8.10 3.73
N ALA A 127 -16.48 8.41 3.81
CA ALA A 127 -16.95 9.76 4.09
C ALA A 127 -16.49 10.25 5.48
N GLN A 128 -16.39 11.58 5.63
CA GLN A 128 -15.84 12.28 6.80
C GLN A 128 -14.33 12.08 6.97
N THR A 129 -13.61 12.06 5.85
CA THR A 129 -12.16 11.87 5.80
C THR A 129 -11.45 13.17 5.42
N GLU A 130 -10.35 13.51 6.10
CA GLU A 130 -9.45 14.60 5.70
C GLU A 130 -8.26 14.06 4.92
N ILE A 131 -8.15 14.40 3.63
CA ILE A 131 -7.03 13.99 2.78
C ILE A 131 -5.92 15.03 2.86
N THR A 132 -4.66 14.60 3.00
CA THR A 132 -3.45 15.41 2.92
C THR A 132 -2.65 15.10 1.66
N TRP A 133 -2.31 16.12 0.87
CA TRP A 133 -1.31 16.04 -0.18
C TRP A 133 0.04 16.50 0.34
N VAL A 134 1.11 15.79 -0.02
CA VAL A 134 2.49 16.14 0.33
C VAL A 134 3.32 16.28 -0.93
N ASN A 135 3.91 17.46 -1.16
CA ASN A 135 4.84 17.63 -2.26
C ASN A 135 6.24 17.15 -1.89
N ARG A 136 6.68 16.04 -2.47
CA ARG A 136 8.05 15.51 -2.32
C ARG A 136 8.95 15.84 -3.51
N ASP A 137 8.43 16.47 -4.55
CA ASP A 137 9.26 17.04 -5.60
C ASP A 137 9.91 18.34 -5.12
N ALA A 138 11.06 18.69 -5.70
CA ALA A 138 11.63 20.02 -5.53
C ALA A 138 10.84 21.09 -6.31
N THR A 139 10.07 20.66 -7.32
CA THR A 139 9.24 21.53 -8.16
C THR A 139 7.91 21.84 -7.47
N SER A 140 7.43 23.07 -7.58
CA SER A 140 6.12 23.47 -7.05
C SER A 140 4.97 22.87 -7.87
N HIS A 141 3.91 22.45 -7.19
CA HIS A 141 2.70 21.86 -7.78
C HIS A 141 1.44 22.54 -7.26
N THR A 142 0.28 22.20 -7.80
CA THR A 142 -1.01 22.53 -7.19
C THR A 142 -1.87 21.27 -7.09
N VAL A 143 -2.86 21.31 -6.20
CA VAL A 143 -3.92 20.32 -6.07
C VAL A 143 -5.24 21.07 -6.25
N THR A 144 -5.84 20.95 -7.44
CA THR A 144 -7.02 21.74 -7.80
C THR A 144 -8.14 20.83 -8.28
N ALA A 145 -9.30 20.90 -7.62
CA ALA A 145 -10.47 20.14 -8.02
C ALA A 145 -11.04 20.63 -9.35
N ARG A 146 -11.49 19.71 -10.20
CA ARG A 146 -12.10 20.04 -11.49
C ARG A 146 -13.47 20.70 -11.36
N ASP A 147 -14.20 20.38 -10.30
CA ASP A 147 -15.49 20.98 -9.96
C ASP A 147 -15.35 22.30 -9.18
N GLY A 148 -14.12 22.70 -8.84
CA GLY A 148 -13.81 23.90 -8.07
C GLY A 148 -14.06 23.76 -6.56
N SER A 149 -14.27 22.54 -6.04
CA SER A 149 -14.52 22.31 -4.61
C SER A 149 -13.32 22.60 -3.69
N PHE A 150 -12.10 22.46 -4.19
CA PHE A 150 -10.87 22.80 -3.45
C PHE A 150 -9.72 23.25 -4.36
N ASP A 151 -8.78 24.00 -3.78
CA ASP A 151 -7.57 24.49 -4.43
C ASP A 151 -6.46 24.72 -3.39
N SER A 152 -5.27 24.16 -3.63
CA SER A 152 -4.13 24.32 -2.73
C SER A 152 -3.36 25.62 -2.91
N ASP A 153 -3.66 26.41 -3.96
CA ASP A 153 -2.72 27.36 -4.54
C ASP A 153 -1.38 26.68 -4.87
N ILE A 154 -0.26 27.41 -4.79
CA ILE A 154 1.09 26.87 -5.04
C ILE A 154 1.55 26.09 -3.80
N LEU A 155 1.88 24.82 -4.03
CA LEU A 155 2.49 23.92 -3.06
C LEU A 155 3.97 23.71 -3.41
N ASP A 156 4.86 24.43 -2.72
CA ASP A 156 6.31 24.29 -2.90
C ASP A 156 6.84 22.93 -2.41
N GLY A 157 8.06 22.60 -2.79
CA GLY A 157 8.71 21.34 -2.38
C GLY A 157 8.80 21.20 -0.86
N GLY A 158 8.36 20.04 -0.35
CA GLY A 158 8.18 19.77 1.08
C GLY A 158 6.86 20.30 1.67
N GLY A 159 6.06 21.04 0.91
CA GLY A 159 4.79 21.61 1.35
C GLY A 159 3.68 20.56 1.47
N THR A 160 2.66 20.89 2.29
CA THR A 160 1.48 20.05 2.49
C THR A 160 0.17 20.84 2.33
N PHE A 161 -0.87 20.19 1.83
CA PHE A 161 -2.23 20.73 1.71
C PHE A 161 -3.24 19.70 2.21
N SER A 162 -4.30 20.10 2.91
CA SER A 162 -5.36 19.19 3.36
C SER A 162 -6.74 19.66 2.94
N ALA A 163 -7.64 18.73 2.63
CA ALA A 163 -9.06 18.99 2.35
C ALA A 163 -9.96 17.88 2.92
N GLY A 164 -11.12 18.28 3.45
CA GLY A 164 -12.13 17.36 4.01
C GLY A 164 -13.14 16.87 2.97
N PHE A 165 -13.54 15.61 3.10
CA PHE A 165 -14.48 14.93 2.20
C PHE A 165 -15.61 14.27 2.99
N ASP A 166 -16.72 14.98 3.14
CA ASP A 166 -17.86 14.55 3.97
C ASP A 166 -18.94 13.78 3.21
N VAL A 167 -18.95 13.87 1.87
CA VAL A 167 -20.04 13.35 1.03
C VAL A 167 -19.50 12.28 0.08
N PRO A 168 -20.13 11.09 0.03
CA PRO A 168 -19.79 10.08 -0.96
C PRO A 168 -19.85 10.60 -2.40
N GLY A 169 -18.86 10.24 -3.21
CA GLY A 169 -18.71 10.75 -4.57
C GLY A 169 -17.30 10.58 -5.13
N GLU A 170 -17.11 10.97 -6.39
CA GLU A 170 -15.81 11.02 -7.03
C GLU A 170 -15.38 12.47 -7.24
N PHE A 171 -14.15 12.79 -6.84
CA PHE A 171 -13.58 14.13 -6.90
C PHE A 171 -12.30 14.09 -7.72
N ALA A 172 -12.42 14.44 -9.00
CA ALA A 172 -11.27 14.53 -9.90
C ALA A 172 -10.53 15.87 -9.71
N TYR A 173 -9.21 15.82 -9.68
CA TYR A 173 -8.34 16.98 -9.49
C TYR A 173 -7.10 16.94 -10.37
N PHE A 174 -6.41 18.08 -10.51
CA PHE A 174 -5.26 18.23 -11.39
C PHE A 174 -4.27 19.28 -10.87
N CYS A 175 -3.05 19.28 -11.42
CA CYS A 175 -2.06 20.35 -11.22
C CYS A 175 -2.22 21.43 -12.30
N LYS A 176 -2.35 22.70 -11.90
CA LYS A 176 -2.45 23.84 -12.82
C LYS A 176 -1.14 24.16 -13.53
N ILE A 177 -0.01 23.82 -12.92
CA ILE A 177 1.34 24.15 -13.42
C ILE A 177 1.81 23.13 -14.45
N HIS A 178 1.49 21.85 -14.24
CA HIS A 178 1.96 20.73 -15.05
C HIS A 178 0.79 19.99 -15.69
N PRO A 179 0.48 20.30 -16.97
CA PRO A 179 -0.56 19.60 -17.71
C PRO A 179 -0.24 18.09 -17.78
N GLY A 180 -1.20 17.26 -17.36
CA GLY A 180 -1.09 15.79 -17.36
C GLY A 180 -0.99 15.16 -15.96
N MET A 181 -0.80 15.97 -14.92
CA MET A 181 -0.93 15.50 -13.53
C MET A 181 -2.40 15.47 -13.14
N GLU A 182 -2.96 14.29 -12.96
CA GLU A 182 -4.36 14.06 -12.62
C GLU A 182 -4.49 13.03 -11.51
N GLY A 183 -5.51 13.19 -10.67
CA GLY A 183 -5.85 12.23 -9.63
C GLY A 183 -7.35 12.24 -9.32
N VAL A 184 -7.79 11.22 -8.58
CA VAL A 184 -9.19 11.04 -8.17
C VAL A 184 -9.26 10.65 -6.70
N ILE A 185 -10.09 11.35 -5.92
CA ILE A 185 -10.53 10.86 -4.60
C ILE A 185 -11.90 10.22 -4.77
N ARG A 186 -12.06 8.99 -4.30
CA ARG A 186 -13.33 8.26 -4.26
C ARG A 186 -13.79 8.12 -2.83
N VAL A 187 -14.92 8.73 -2.51
CA VAL A 187 -15.50 8.73 -1.17
C VAL A 187 -16.63 7.73 -1.13
N THR A 188 -16.49 6.72 -0.28
CA THR A 188 -17.46 5.65 -0.04
C THR A 188 -18.32 5.97 1.19
N GLY A 189 -19.54 5.43 1.23
CA GLY A 189 -20.53 5.67 2.29
C GLY A 189 -20.58 4.57 3.34
#